data_AF-T0RLM8-F1
#
_entry.id   AF-T0RLM8-F1
#
_cell.length_a   1.000
_cell.length_b   1.000
_cell.length_c   1.000
_cell.angle_alpha   90.00
_cell.angle_beta   90.00
_cell.angle_gamma   90.00
#
_symmetry.space_group_name_H-M   'P 1'
#
loop_
_entity.id
_entity.type
_entity.pdbx_description
1 polymer ?
#
loop_
_entity_poly.entity_id
_entity_poly.type
_entity_poly.pdbx_seq_one_letter_code
_entity_poly.pdbx_strand_id
1 'polypeptide(L)'
;MKKLYIALVLFSLNTLALEVTSVAGGACWISEESQLIKIASFNDQKSFIIDGGDLSRFQENLDRSGVQLIHDESNSYYVHCGSFGAQFVANIKTQNGRACVWSRFAEGKFSKFEVGELQEVELGICDGYREGQLLIGLTPDEALRAEAIDQMREYLAGKGELIKVNDKLYQVKFEDTSAFQEAFSKKEGVKYIERIMINHPVGVFHQLESLNK
;
A
#
# COMPACT_ATOMS: atom_id res chain seq x y z
N MET A 1 -68.48 13.75 32.68
CA MET A 1 -67.83 12.55 32.11
C MET A 1 -67.53 12.79 30.63
N LYS A 2 -66.28 13.13 30.28
CA LYS A 2 -65.80 13.17 28.89
C LYS A 2 -64.47 12.41 28.87
N LYS A 3 -64.45 11.23 28.27
CA LYS A 3 -63.23 10.44 28.04
C LYS A 3 -62.61 10.95 26.74
N LEU A 4 -61.47 11.63 26.87
CA LEU A 4 -60.63 12.04 25.76
C LEU A 4 -59.77 10.84 25.35
N TYR A 5 -60.12 10.19 24.25
CA TYR A 5 -59.28 9.17 23.63
C TYR A 5 -58.11 9.87 22.94
N ILE A 6 -56.96 9.92 23.62
CA ILE A 6 -55.69 10.25 22.98
C ILE A 6 -55.36 9.06 22.08
N ALA A 7 -55.70 9.18 20.80
CA ALA A 7 -55.19 8.32 19.75
C ALA A 7 -53.69 8.60 19.65
N LEU A 8 -52.91 7.82 20.38
CA LEU A 8 -51.46 7.75 20.26
C LEU A 8 -51.17 7.14 18.89
N VAL A 9 -51.02 8.01 17.88
CA VAL A 9 -50.48 7.64 16.58
C VAL A 9 -49.03 7.25 16.84
N LEU A 10 -48.84 5.95 17.11
CA LEU A 10 -47.58 5.25 16.94
C LEU A 10 -47.25 5.34 15.44
N PHE A 11 -46.64 6.46 15.07
CA PHE A 11 -45.81 6.54 13.87
C PHE A 11 -44.64 5.61 14.14
N SER A 12 -44.83 4.33 13.81
CA SER A 12 -43.76 3.38 13.60
C SER A 12 -42.85 3.99 12.54
N LEU A 13 -41.80 4.64 13.03
CA LEU A 13 -40.59 4.91 12.29
C LEU A 13 -40.12 3.56 11.75
N ASN A 14 -40.53 3.25 10.53
CA ASN A 14 -39.87 2.24 9.72
C ASN A 14 -38.48 2.78 9.43
N THR A 15 -37.60 2.70 10.41
CA THR A 15 -36.17 2.68 10.16
C THR A 15 -35.95 1.49 9.24
N LEU A 16 -35.86 1.78 7.94
CA LEU A 16 -35.27 0.89 6.95
C LEU A 16 -33.83 0.69 7.39
N ALA A 17 -33.63 -0.27 8.30
CA ALA A 17 -32.32 -0.79 8.59
C ALA A 17 -31.83 -1.40 7.27
N LEU A 18 -30.97 -0.68 6.57
CA LEU A 18 -30.22 -1.25 5.45
C LEU A 18 -29.40 -2.40 6.03
N GLU A 19 -29.90 -3.61 5.84
CA GLU A 19 -29.22 -4.83 6.21
C GLU A 19 -28.08 -5.02 5.19
N VAL A 20 -26.88 -4.58 5.57
CA VAL A 20 -25.67 -4.82 4.79
C VAL A 20 -25.36 -6.30 4.87
N THR A 21 -25.91 -7.07 3.92
CA THR A 21 -25.90 -8.54 3.90
C THR A 21 -24.54 -9.13 3.56
N SER A 22 -23.72 -8.41 2.79
CA SER A 22 -22.30 -8.71 2.64
C SER A 22 -21.55 -7.49 2.10
N VAL A 23 -20.51 -7.06 2.79
CA VAL A 23 -19.51 -6.17 2.18
C VAL A 23 -18.43 -7.06 1.56
N ALA A 24 -18.03 -6.76 0.32
CA ALA A 24 -16.95 -7.50 -0.33
C ALA A 24 -15.72 -7.56 0.59
N GLY A 25 -15.13 -8.75 0.74
CA GLY A 25 -13.92 -8.94 1.54
C GLY A 25 -12.84 -7.99 1.07
N GLY A 26 -12.50 -7.02 1.93
CA GLY A 26 -11.52 -5.98 1.65
C GLY A 26 -12.07 -4.56 1.47
N ALA A 27 -13.37 -4.31 1.59
CA ALA A 27 -13.84 -2.92 1.66
C ALA A 27 -13.63 -2.30 3.06
N CYS A 28 -13.66 -0.97 3.13
CA CYS A 28 -13.83 -0.22 4.36
C CYS A 28 -14.86 0.89 4.16
N TRP A 29 -15.44 1.36 5.27
CA TRP A 29 -16.11 2.65 5.33
C TRP A 29 -15.16 3.69 5.93
N ILE A 30 -15.10 4.88 5.33
CA ILE A 30 -14.19 5.95 5.73
C ILE A 30 -14.97 7.26 5.82
N SER A 31 -14.70 8.06 6.85
CA SER A 31 -15.26 9.39 7.04
C SER A 31 -14.22 10.34 7.62
N GLU A 32 -14.08 11.50 6.99
CA GLU A 32 -13.18 12.57 7.42
C GLU A 32 -14.00 13.70 8.08
N GLU A 33 -13.75 13.94 9.36
CA GLU A 33 -14.41 15.00 10.14
C GLU A 33 -13.36 15.90 10.80
N SER A 34 -13.16 17.11 10.26
CA SER A 34 -12.25 18.15 10.81
C SER A 34 -10.79 17.70 11.00
N GLN A 35 -10.51 16.92 12.04
CA GLN A 35 -9.20 16.41 12.46
C GLN A 35 -9.24 14.92 12.82
N LEU A 36 -10.34 14.23 12.51
CA LEU A 36 -10.54 12.82 12.80
C LEU A 36 -10.82 12.07 11.50
N ILE A 37 -10.10 10.98 11.29
CA ILE A 37 -10.35 10.04 10.21
C ILE A 37 -10.91 8.78 10.84
N LYS A 38 -12.19 8.52 10.59
CA LYS A 38 -12.90 7.33 11.09
C LYS A 38 -12.87 6.27 10.02
N ILE A 39 -12.40 5.07 10.37
CA ILE A 39 -12.26 3.96 9.45
C ILE A 39 -12.94 2.74 10.06
N ALA A 40 -13.83 2.09 9.33
CA ALA A 40 -14.38 0.78 9.67
C ALA A 40 -13.92 -0.23 8.61
N SER A 41 -12.97 -1.09 8.98
CA SER A 41 -12.43 -2.15 8.15
C SER A 41 -13.24 -3.41 8.33
N PHE A 42 -13.95 -3.83 7.28
CA PHE A 42 -14.77 -5.04 7.33
C PHE A 42 -13.92 -6.30 7.37
N ASN A 43 -12.73 -6.26 6.76
CA ASN A 43 -11.80 -7.37 6.76
C ASN A 43 -11.09 -7.55 8.10
N ASP A 44 -10.72 -6.46 8.78
CA ASP A 44 -10.18 -6.54 10.15
C ASP A 44 -11.26 -6.76 11.21
N GLN A 45 -12.55 -6.63 10.85
CA GLN A 45 -13.71 -6.64 11.75
C GLN A 45 -13.57 -5.60 12.88
N LYS A 46 -12.98 -4.44 12.56
CA LYS A 46 -12.64 -3.40 13.53
C LYS A 46 -12.91 -2.02 12.96
N SER A 47 -13.29 -1.11 13.84
CA SER A 47 -13.25 0.32 13.58
C SER A 47 -12.14 0.99 14.38
N PHE A 48 -11.61 2.07 13.83
CA PHE A 48 -10.60 2.87 14.46
C PHE A 48 -10.72 4.32 14.02
N ILE A 49 -10.15 5.21 14.83
CA ILE A 49 -10.12 6.64 14.62
C ILE A 49 -8.65 7.03 14.61
N ILE A 50 -8.23 7.78 13.60
CA ILE A 50 -6.92 8.41 13.52
C ILE A 50 -7.12 9.90 13.81
N ASP A 51 -6.46 10.41 14.83
CA ASP A 51 -6.44 11.83 15.18
C ASP A 51 -5.08 12.49 14.90
N GLY A 52 -4.98 13.80 15.15
CA GLY A 52 -3.73 14.54 14.97
C GLY A 52 -2.58 14.02 15.83
N GLY A 53 -2.84 13.51 17.04
CA GLY A 53 -1.83 12.93 17.90
C GLY A 53 -1.33 11.56 17.42
N ASP A 54 -2.17 10.78 16.75
CA ASP A 54 -1.76 9.57 16.05
C ASP A 54 -0.84 9.90 14.87
N LEU A 55 -1.15 10.95 14.09
CA LEU A 55 -0.33 11.38 12.96
C LEU A 55 1.02 11.95 13.39
N SER A 56 1.07 12.70 14.50
CA SER A 56 2.36 13.12 15.08
C SER A 56 3.21 11.92 15.48
N ARG A 57 2.60 10.88 16.08
CA ARG A 57 3.30 9.64 16.43
C ARG A 57 3.75 8.85 15.19
N PHE A 58 2.97 8.88 14.10
CA PHE A 58 3.38 8.31 12.82
C PHE A 58 4.67 8.97 12.31
N GLN A 59 4.72 10.30 12.32
CA GLN A 59 5.89 11.06 11.91
C GLN A 59 7.11 10.77 12.79
N GLU A 60 6.95 10.78 14.11
CA GLU A 60 8.04 10.43 15.04
C GLU A 60 8.62 9.03 14.76
N ASN A 61 7.77 8.06 14.41
CA ASN A 61 8.21 6.71 14.08
C ASN A 61 8.98 6.65 12.75
N LEU A 62 8.60 7.47 11.77
CA LEU A 62 9.33 7.59 10.51
C LEU A 62 10.71 8.20 10.72
N ASP A 63 10.79 9.29 11.47
CA ASP A 63 12.04 9.96 11.78
C ASP A 63 13.00 9.01 12.53
N ARG A 64 12.49 8.23 13.49
CA ARG A 64 13.26 7.18 14.20
C ARG A 64 13.73 6.06 13.28
N SER A 65 13.02 5.81 12.18
CA SER A 65 13.37 4.80 11.17
C SER A 65 14.36 5.35 10.12
N GLY A 66 14.83 6.58 10.28
CA GLY A 66 15.75 7.25 9.35
C GLY A 66 15.06 7.93 8.17
N VAL A 67 13.72 7.91 8.11
CA VAL A 67 12.93 8.55 7.06
C VAL A 67 12.60 9.97 7.50
N GLN A 68 13.47 10.92 7.13
CA GLN A 68 13.30 12.32 7.51
C GLN A 68 12.29 13.01 6.59
N LEU A 69 11.08 13.22 7.10
CA LEU A 69 9.97 13.83 6.37
C LEU A 69 10.26 15.30 6.03
N ILE A 70 9.96 15.70 4.79
CA ILE A 70 9.80 17.11 4.42
C ILE A 70 8.30 17.38 4.32
N HIS A 71 7.81 18.30 5.15
CA HIS A 71 6.44 18.79 5.03
C HIS A 71 6.30 19.56 3.71
N ASP A 72 5.49 19.03 2.81
CA ASP A 72 5.32 19.52 1.45
C ASP A 72 3.88 19.22 1.01
N GLU A 73 3.25 20.15 0.29
CA GLU A 73 1.86 20.02 -0.19
C GLU A 73 1.69 18.87 -1.19
N SER A 74 2.78 18.37 -1.78
CA SER A 74 2.77 17.18 -2.64
C SER A 74 2.76 15.86 -1.87
N ASN A 75 2.79 15.87 -0.54
CA ASN A 75 2.60 14.67 0.26
C ASN A 75 1.14 14.21 0.12
N SER A 76 0.95 12.93 -0.18
CA SER A 76 -0.38 12.36 -0.33
C SER A 76 -0.59 11.19 0.61
N TYR A 77 -1.74 11.19 1.28
CA TYR A 77 -2.12 10.18 2.26
C TYR A 77 -3.37 9.44 1.81
N TYR A 78 -3.37 8.13 2.02
CA TYR A 78 -4.44 7.25 1.62
C TYR A 78 -4.74 6.22 2.71
N VAL A 79 -5.95 5.71 2.68
CA VAL A 79 -6.30 4.42 3.29
C VAL A 79 -6.46 3.42 2.16
N HIS A 80 -5.63 2.37 2.17
CA HIS A 80 -5.83 1.20 1.34
C HIS A 80 -6.72 0.19 2.06
N CYS A 81 -7.77 -0.26 1.39
CA CYS A 81 -8.71 -1.25 1.86
C CYS A 81 -8.60 -2.49 0.97
N GLY A 82 -8.04 -3.56 1.53
CA GLY A 82 -7.83 -4.81 0.79
C GLY A 82 -8.06 -6.05 1.64
N SER A 83 -7.75 -7.21 1.08
CA SER A 83 -7.91 -8.51 1.75
C SER A 83 -7.05 -8.67 3.00
N PHE A 84 -6.07 -7.79 3.21
CA PHE A 84 -5.27 -7.75 4.43
C PHE A 84 -5.81 -6.79 5.48
N GLY A 85 -6.93 -6.10 5.25
CA GLY A 85 -7.44 -5.08 6.16
C GLY A 85 -7.22 -3.66 5.64
N ALA A 86 -7.43 -2.70 6.52
CA ALA A 86 -7.16 -1.29 6.26
C ALA A 86 -5.71 -0.96 6.59
N GLN A 87 -5.04 -0.28 5.66
CA GLN A 87 -3.66 0.18 5.80
C GLN A 87 -3.61 1.67 5.52
N PHE A 88 -2.83 2.39 6.31
CA PHE A 88 -2.45 3.75 6.02
C PHE A 88 -1.28 3.74 5.05
N VAL A 89 -1.41 4.52 3.98
CA VAL A 89 -0.43 4.58 2.91
C VAL A 89 -0.07 6.05 2.70
N ALA A 90 1.22 6.36 2.69
CA ALA A 90 1.70 7.72 2.49
C ALA A 90 2.75 7.76 1.38
N ASN A 91 2.56 8.63 0.41
CA ASN A 91 3.60 9.02 -0.54
C ASN A 91 4.14 10.37 -0.08
N ILE A 92 5.33 10.35 0.51
CA ILE A 92 5.88 11.50 1.23
C ILE A 92 7.23 11.93 0.66
N LYS A 93 7.48 13.23 0.66
CA LYS A 93 8.78 13.81 0.36
C LYS A 93 9.70 13.64 1.56
N THR A 94 10.94 13.26 1.28
CA THR A 94 12.02 13.06 2.25
C THR A 94 13.26 13.81 1.78
N GLN A 95 14.30 13.86 2.60
CA GLN A 95 15.58 14.45 2.19
C GLN A 95 16.26 13.72 1.03
N ASN A 96 15.98 12.43 0.85
CA ASN A 96 16.64 11.59 -0.15
C ASN A 96 15.78 11.38 -1.43
N GLY A 97 14.63 12.04 -1.53
CA GLY A 97 13.67 11.80 -2.61
C GLY A 97 12.25 11.61 -2.08
N ARG A 98 11.47 10.73 -2.68
CA ARG A 98 10.14 10.38 -2.17
C ARG A 98 10.19 9.00 -1.51
N ALA A 99 9.26 8.73 -0.61
CA ALA A 99 9.12 7.44 0.03
C ALA A 99 7.64 7.03 0.08
N CYS A 100 7.42 5.76 -0.22
CA CYS A 100 6.16 5.08 0.01
C CYS A 100 6.18 4.39 1.36
N VAL A 101 5.31 4.83 2.26
CA VAL A 101 5.15 4.25 3.59
C VAL A 101 3.83 3.51 3.65
N TRP A 102 3.89 2.25 4.02
CA TRP A 102 2.72 1.45 4.39
C TRP A 102 2.76 1.19 5.89
N SER A 103 1.64 1.39 6.57
CA SER A 103 1.50 1.09 7.98
C SER A 103 0.11 0.56 8.29
N ARG A 104 0.01 -0.37 9.24
CA ARG A 104 -1.27 -0.79 9.80
C ARG A 104 -1.63 0.08 10.99
N PHE A 105 -2.90 0.42 11.13
CA PHE A 105 -3.40 1.06 12.35
C PHE A 105 -4.16 0.03 13.17
N ALA A 106 -3.69 -0.26 14.38
CA ALA A 106 -4.32 -1.20 15.27
C ALA A 106 -4.17 -0.70 16.71
N GLU A 107 -5.23 -0.80 17.51
CA GLU A 107 -5.19 -0.45 18.95
C GLU A 107 -4.72 1.00 19.21
N GLY A 108 -5.11 1.96 18.36
CA GLY A 108 -4.75 3.37 18.54
C GLY A 108 -3.28 3.70 18.26
N LYS A 109 -2.60 2.87 17.45
CA LYS A 109 -1.21 3.08 17.05
C LYS A 109 -0.94 2.60 15.63
N PHE A 110 -0.05 3.31 14.96
CA PHE A 110 0.59 2.85 13.73
C PHE A 110 1.61 1.75 14.07
N SER A 111 1.63 0.69 13.26
CA SER A 111 2.47 -0.48 13.43
C SER A 111 2.83 -1.08 12.07
N LYS A 112 3.94 -1.83 12.02
CA LYS A 112 4.45 -2.46 10.79
C LYS A 112 4.67 -1.44 9.67
N PHE A 113 5.61 -0.53 9.91
CA PHE A 113 6.06 0.42 8.91
C PHE A 113 6.89 -0.32 7.85
N GLU A 114 6.41 -0.30 6.63
CA GLU A 114 7.12 -0.79 5.47
C GLU A 114 7.40 0.40 4.58
N VAL A 115 8.69 0.68 4.36
CA VAL A 115 9.14 1.86 3.62
C VAL A 115 9.80 1.39 2.33
N GLY A 116 9.30 1.89 1.20
CA GLY A 116 9.96 1.82 -0.10
C GLY A 116 10.46 3.21 -0.47
N GLU A 117 11.76 3.38 -0.64
CA GLU A 117 12.31 4.60 -1.23
C GLU A 117 11.95 4.63 -2.71
N LEU A 118 11.52 5.81 -3.18
CA LEU A 118 11.23 6.05 -4.58
C LEU A 118 12.41 6.80 -5.21
N GLN A 119 12.94 6.30 -6.33
CA GLN A 119 14.10 6.88 -7.01
C GLN A 119 13.72 8.11 -7.83
N GLU A 120 12.45 8.26 -8.23
CA GLU A 120 11.92 9.45 -8.91
C GLU A 120 10.79 10.17 -8.15
N VAL A 121 10.45 11.38 -8.64
CA VAL A 121 9.30 12.18 -8.21
C VAL A 121 8.00 11.55 -8.76
N GLU A 122 7.81 10.25 -8.57
CA GLU A 122 6.55 9.60 -8.93
C GLU A 122 5.47 10.09 -7.96
N LEU A 123 4.71 11.06 -8.47
CA LEU A 123 3.47 11.51 -7.88
C LEU A 123 2.41 10.48 -8.21
N GLY A 124 1.78 9.93 -7.18
CA GLY A 124 0.75 8.92 -7.37
C GLY A 124 0.52 8.06 -6.14
N ILE A 125 -0.38 7.11 -6.30
CA ILE A 125 -0.68 6.11 -5.28
C ILE A 125 0.54 5.19 -5.15
N CYS A 126 1.01 5.02 -3.92
CA CYS A 126 1.92 3.92 -3.60
C CYS A 126 1.17 2.61 -3.83
N ASP A 127 1.42 1.96 -4.95
CA ASP A 127 0.93 0.63 -5.27
C ASP A 127 1.74 -0.48 -4.57
N GLY A 128 2.78 -0.09 -3.83
CA GLY A 128 3.49 -0.97 -2.91
C GLY A 128 4.51 -1.87 -3.59
N TYR A 129 5.09 -1.52 -4.73
CA TYR A 129 6.34 -2.16 -5.19
C TYR A 129 7.59 -1.53 -4.56
N ARG A 130 8.69 -2.29 -4.55
CA ARG A 130 10.04 -1.84 -4.24
C ARG A 130 10.67 -1.32 -5.52
N GLU A 131 10.87 -0.01 -5.60
CA GLU A 131 11.53 0.59 -6.74
C GLU A 131 12.98 0.08 -6.85
N GLY A 132 13.47 0.01 -8.10
CA GLY A 132 14.79 -0.55 -8.38
C GLY A 132 14.89 -2.06 -8.18
N GLN A 133 13.79 -2.78 -7.92
CA GLN A 133 13.82 -4.23 -7.65
C GLN A 133 12.82 -5.04 -8.48
N LEU A 134 13.33 -6.09 -9.12
CA LEU A 134 12.54 -7.05 -9.89
C LEU A 134 12.75 -8.46 -9.38
N LEU A 135 11.71 -9.28 -9.51
CA LEU A 135 11.74 -10.71 -9.31
C LEU A 135 11.72 -11.41 -10.67
N ILE A 136 12.68 -12.29 -10.91
CA ILE A 136 12.86 -13.00 -12.16
C ILE A 136 12.60 -14.48 -11.93
N GLY A 137 11.52 -14.98 -12.54
CA GLY A 137 11.24 -16.40 -12.62
C GLY A 137 11.92 -17.00 -13.84
N LEU A 138 12.68 -18.07 -13.66
CA LEU A 138 13.42 -18.74 -14.73
C LEU A 138 12.70 -19.99 -15.23
N THR A 139 12.99 -20.38 -16.47
CA THR A 139 12.45 -21.62 -17.04
C THR A 139 13.09 -22.86 -16.38
N PRO A 140 12.45 -24.04 -16.46
CA PRO A 140 13.01 -25.26 -15.90
C PRO A 140 14.18 -25.85 -16.71
N ASP A 141 14.37 -25.41 -17.96
CA ASP A 141 15.47 -25.84 -18.81
C ASP A 141 16.80 -25.30 -18.27
N GLU A 142 17.73 -26.18 -17.93
CA GLU A 142 18.97 -25.81 -17.26
C GLU A 142 19.93 -25.03 -18.15
N ALA A 143 20.00 -25.38 -19.44
CA ALA A 143 20.91 -24.73 -20.39
C ALA A 143 20.44 -23.29 -20.68
N LEU A 144 19.15 -23.12 -21.00
CA LEU A 144 18.56 -21.80 -21.24
C LEU A 144 18.63 -20.92 -19.99
N ARG A 145 18.42 -21.51 -18.81
CA ARG A 145 18.51 -20.80 -17.53
C ARG A 145 19.93 -20.31 -17.24
N ALA A 146 20.94 -21.16 -17.44
CA ALA A 146 22.33 -20.80 -17.21
C ALA A 146 22.75 -19.65 -18.15
N GLU A 147 22.40 -19.75 -19.44
CA GLU A 147 22.67 -18.69 -20.42
C GLU A 147 22.01 -17.37 -20.02
N ALA A 148 20.74 -17.39 -19.61
CA ALA A 148 20.03 -16.19 -19.20
C ALA A 148 20.65 -15.54 -17.96
N ILE A 149 21.06 -16.34 -16.96
CA ILE A 149 21.74 -15.84 -15.75
C ILE A 149 23.04 -15.14 -16.11
N ASP A 150 23.85 -15.73 -17.00
CA ASP A 150 25.13 -15.15 -17.39
C ASP A 150 24.93 -13.85 -18.19
N GLN A 151 23.96 -13.80 -19.12
CA GLN A 151 23.58 -12.57 -19.82
C GLN A 151 23.09 -11.48 -18.85
N MET A 152 22.30 -11.84 -17.82
CA MET A 152 21.85 -10.89 -16.80
C MET A 152 23.02 -10.37 -15.95
N ARG A 153 23.96 -11.23 -15.55
CA ARG A 153 25.16 -10.82 -14.80
C ARG A 153 26.02 -9.87 -15.60
N GLU A 154 26.24 -10.16 -16.88
CA GLU A 154 26.98 -9.29 -17.79
C GLU A 154 26.27 -7.95 -17.95
N TYR A 155 24.96 -7.95 -18.18
CA TYR A 155 24.17 -6.73 -18.30
C TYR A 155 24.29 -5.86 -17.04
N LEU A 156 24.21 -6.45 -15.85
CA LEU A 156 24.24 -5.75 -14.56
C LEU A 156 25.65 -5.38 -14.07
N ALA A 157 26.70 -5.78 -14.78
CA ALA A 157 28.08 -5.57 -14.35
C ALA A 157 28.37 -4.09 -14.07
N GLY A 158 28.73 -3.78 -12.83
CA GLY A 158 29.10 -2.44 -12.38
C GLY A 158 27.94 -1.46 -12.19
N LYS A 159 26.69 -1.89 -12.39
CA LYS A 159 25.50 -1.02 -12.29
C LYS A 159 24.35 -1.60 -11.48
N GLY A 160 24.37 -2.88 -11.13
CA GLY A 160 23.34 -3.51 -10.31
C GLY A 160 23.75 -4.87 -9.76
N GLU A 161 22.81 -5.55 -9.11
CA GLU A 161 23.02 -6.83 -8.46
C GLU A 161 22.01 -7.89 -8.94
N LEU A 162 22.49 -9.11 -9.14
CA LEU A 162 21.66 -10.29 -9.36
C LEU A 162 21.80 -11.24 -8.16
N ILE A 163 20.74 -11.34 -7.35
CA ILE A 163 20.72 -12.07 -6.10
C ILE A 163 19.93 -13.36 -6.28
N LYS A 164 20.54 -14.50 -5.99
CA LYS A 164 19.84 -15.79 -6.03
C LYS A 164 18.88 -15.91 -4.84
N VAL A 165 17.58 -16.08 -5.11
CA VAL A 165 16.58 -16.41 -4.08
C VAL A 165 16.47 -17.93 -3.94
N ASN A 166 16.36 -18.63 -5.07
CA ASN A 166 16.48 -20.09 -5.18
C ASN A 166 16.88 -20.49 -6.61
N ASP A 167 16.85 -21.77 -6.94
CA ASP A 167 17.31 -22.28 -8.26
C ASP A 167 16.49 -21.80 -9.47
N LYS A 168 15.27 -21.29 -9.25
CA LYS A 168 14.36 -20.83 -10.31
C LYS A 168 13.96 -19.36 -10.15
N LEU A 169 14.49 -18.69 -9.14
CA LEU A 169 14.05 -17.37 -8.74
C LEU A 169 15.25 -16.50 -8.36
N TYR A 170 15.37 -15.36 -9.03
CA TYR A 170 16.39 -14.37 -8.76
C TYR A 170 15.76 -13.01 -8.51
N GLN A 171 16.40 -12.21 -7.69
CA GLN A 171 16.09 -10.82 -7.49
C GLN A 171 17.13 -9.97 -8.21
N VAL A 172 16.66 -8.99 -8.97
CA VAL A 172 17.51 -7.95 -9.58
C VAL A 172 17.36 -6.69 -8.75
N LYS A 173 18.48 -6.05 -8.43
CA LYS A 173 18.52 -4.67 -7.91
C LYS A 173 19.24 -3.80 -8.93
N PHE A 174 18.50 -2.89 -9.54
CA PHE A 174 19.00 -2.05 -10.62
C PHE A 174 18.11 -0.83 -10.78
N GLU A 175 18.68 0.35 -10.95
CA GLU A 175 17.91 1.60 -11.04
C GLU A 175 16.94 1.58 -12.24
N ASP A 176 17.44 1.26 -13.43
CA ASP A 176 16.62 1.22 -14.66
C ASP A 176 15.95 -0.16 -14.86
N THR A 177 15.02 -0.48 -13.97
CA THR A 177 14.23 -1.73 -14.04
C THR A 177 13.43 -1.86 -15.33
N SER A 178 13.00 -0.76 -15.94
CA SER A 178 12.26 -0.75 -17.20
C SER A 178 13.09 -1.26 -18.36
N ALA A 179 14.32 -0.73 -18.55
CA ALA A 179 15.23 -1.21 -19.59
C ALA A 179 15.64 -2.67 -19.37
N PHE A 180 15.80 -3.08 -18.11
CA PHE A 180 16.07 -4.48 -17.78
C PHE A 180 14.90 -5.38 -18.19
N GLN A 181 13.67 -5.01 -17.83
CA GLN A 181 12.49 -5.78 -18.16
C GLN A 181 12.30 -5.89 -19.68
N GLU A 182 12.53 -4.81 -20.43
CA GLU A 182 12.49 -4.83 -21.89
C GLU A 182 13.52 -5.81 -22.49
N ALA A 183 14.76 -5.77 -22.00
CA ALA A 183 15.85 -6.61 -22.50
C ALA A 183 15.65 -8.11 -22.22
N PHE A 184 15.02 -8.48 -21.10
CA PHE A 184 14.98 -9.87 -20.62
C PHE A 184 13.60 -10.53 -20.66
N SER A 185 12.50 -9.79 -20.79
CA SER A 185 11.13 -10.35 -20.77
C SER A 185 10.82 -11.37 -21.88
N LYS A 186 11.58 -11.36 -22.97
CA LYS A 186 11.40 -12.27 -24.13
C LYS A 186 12.52 -13.29 -24.28
N LYS A 187 13.46 -13.37 -23.33
CA LYS A 187 14.57 -14.33 -23.38
C LYS A 187 14.08 -15.72 -23.02
N GLU A 188 14.49 -16.74 -23.76
CA GLU A 188 13.98 -18.12 -23.58
C GLU A 188 14.28 -18.72 -22.18
N GLY A 189 15.33 -18.26 -21.50
CA GLY A 189 15.63 -18.66 -20.12
C GLY A 189 14.79 -17.95 -19.04
N VAL A 190 14.01 -16.94 -19.41
CA VAL A 190 13.19 -16.13 -18.51
C VAL A 190 11.71 -16.49 -18.70
N LYS A 191 11.07 -16.93 -17.62
CA LYS A 191 9.65 -17.29 -17.61
C LYS A 191 8.77 -16.06 -17.35
N TYR A 192 9.15 -15.23 -16.38
CA TYR A 192 8.45 -14.00 -16.04
C TYR A 192 9.38 -13.02 -15.33
N ILE A 193 8.99 -11.75 -15.39
CA ILE A 193 9.60 -10.64 -14.66
C ILE A 193 8.48 -9.91 -13.95
N GLU A 194 8.56 -9.80 -12.63
CA GLU A 194 7.56 -9.14 -11.79
C GLU A 194 8.22 -8.08 -10.91
N ARG A 195 7.48 -7.02 -10.59
CA ARG A 195 7.91 -6.05 -9.57
C ARG A 195 7.85 -6.72 -8.20
N ILE A 196 8.84 -6.47 -7.34
CA ILE A 196 8.79 -6.97 -5.97
C ILE A 196 7.83 -6.12 -5.18
N MET A 197 6.75 -6.71 -4.69
CA MET A 197 5.76 -6.01 -3.87
C MET A 197 6.20 -5.98 -2.39
N ILE A 198 6.21 -4.80 -1.79
CA ILE A 198 6.20 -4.55 -0.35
C ILE A 198 4.85 -5.03 0.22
N ASN A 199 3.75 -4.63 -0.42
CA ASN A 199 2.40 -5.09 -0.13
C ASN A 199 1.66 -5.35 -1.44
N HIS A 200 0.78 -6.34 -1.48
CA HIS A 200 -0.09 -6.55 -2.64
C HIS A 200 -1.26 -5.54 -2.57
N PRO A 201 -1.33 -4.54 -3.46
CA PRO A 201 -2.29 -3.45 -3.39
C PRO A 201 -3.68 -3.87 -3.89
N VAL A 202 -4.04 -5.16 -3.80
CA VAL A 202 -5.35 -5.64 -4.22
C VAL A 202 -6.41 -5.06 -3.28
N GLY A 203 -7.14 -4.07 -3.75
CA GLY A 203 -8.06 -3.30 -2.93
C GLY A 203 -8.42 -1.95 -3.53
N VAL A 204 -9.06 -1.11 -2.71
CA VAL A 204 -9.46 0.25 -3.06
C VAL A 204 -8.66 1.23 -2.22
N PHE A 205 -8.12 2.26 -2.87
CA PHE A 205 -7.50 3.38 -2.19
C PHE A 205 -8.50 4.51 -2.00
N HIS A 206 -8.52 5.09 -0.82
CA HIS A 206 -9.26 6.30 -0.50
C HIS A 206 -8.27 7.39 -0.10
N GLN A 207 -8.24 8.48 -0.87
CA GLN A 207 -7.39 9.62 -0.56
C GLN A 207 -7.93 10.38 0.64
N LEU A 208 -7.04 10.77 1.57
CA LEU A 208 -7.37 11.51 2.77
C LEU A 208 -7.16 13.01 2.53
N GLU A 209 -8.21 13.67 2.05
CA GLU A 209 -8.15 15.09 1.67
C GLU A 209 -7.95 16.03 2.86
N SER A 210 -8.32 15.59 4.06
CA SER A 210 -8.07 16.35 5.28
C SER A 210 -6.59 16.51 5.61
N LEU A 211 -5.71 15.65 5.07
CA LEU A 211 -4.27 15.63 5.36
C LEU A 211 -3.39 16.23 4.25
N ASN A 212 -3.96 16.50 3.06
CA ASN A 212 -3.23 17.04 1.92
C ASN A 212 -3.30 18.58 1.84
N LYS A 213 -3.47 19.27 2.99
CA LYS A 213 -3.69 20.73 3.07
C LYS A 213 -2.53 21.48 3.67
#